data_AF-D1A6B5-F1
#
_entry.id   AF-D1A6B5-F1
#
_cell.length_a   1.000
_cell.length_b   1.000
_cell.length_c   1.000
_cell.angle_alpha   90.00
_cell.angle_beta   90.00
_cell.angle_gamma   90.00
#
_symmetry.space_group_name_H-M   'P 1'
#
loop_
_entity.id
_entity.type
_entity.pdbx_description
1 polymer ?
#
loop_
_entity_poly.entity_id
_entity_poly.type
_entity_poly.pdbx_seq_one_letter_code
_entity_poly.pdbx_strand_id
1 'polypeptide(L)'
;MLAAVLALIPAYTNFRIEWPSSENIPLTVSPPEGGTVGLCATIHGTGKAPKGKQIWLAQHVKGSEYYFLRPVKIDDEESGKWSMHGQIGDNKGGGLEYVFQAIVIDKSWADWMTKINLSDTLSATALPPHSAASKPRTISRNLTDNEPCP
;
A
#
# COMPACT_ATOMS: atom_id res chain seq x y z
N MET A 1 28.58 58.08 -0.60
CA MET A 1 27.46 57.31 -0.04
C MET A 1 26.54 56.91 -1.18
N LEU A 2 26.50 55.65 -1.57
CA LEU A 2 25.33 55.03 -2.18
C LEU A 2 25.42 53.51 -1.93
N ALA A 3 24.27 52.93 -1.58
CA ALA A 3 24.13 51.69 -0.86
C ALA A 3 24.39 50.42 -1.69
N ALA A 4 24.73 49.36 -0.97
CA ALA A 4 24.80 47.98 -1.42
C ALA A 4 23.45 47.47 -1.97
N VAL A 5 23.52 46.59 -2.98
CA VAL A 5 22.53 45.52 -3.15
C VAL A 5 23.30 44.26 -3.54
N LEU A 6 23.56 43.40 -2.54
CA LEU A 6 23.84 41.99 -2.79
C LEU A 6 22.58 41.39 -3.42
N ALA A 7 22.65 41.04 -4.70
CA ALA A 7 21.69 40.11 -5.28
C ALA A 7 22.02 38.70 -4.77
N LEU A 8 21.49 38.35 -3.60
CA LEU A 8 21.29 36.96 -3.20
C LEU A 8 20.27 36.37 -4.17
N ILE A 9 20.75 35.66 -5.19
CA ILE A 9 19.92 34.80 -6.01
C ILE A 9 19.47 33.65 -5.09
N PRO A 10 18.18 33.51 -4.77
CA PRO A 10 17.74 32.27 -4.16
C PRO A 10 17.94 31.17 -5.20
N ALA A 11 18.86 30.25 -4.92
CA ALA A 11 18.89 28.96 -5.56
C ALA A 11 17.56 28.26 -5.25
N TYR A 12 16.55 28.49 -6.09
CA TYR A 12 15.38 27.65 -6.17
C TYR A 12 15.85 26.32 -6.75
N THR A 13 16.50 25.51 -5.91
CA THR A 13 16.52 24.07 -6.14
C THR A 13 15.07 23.62 -6.00
N ASN A 14 14.35 23.64 -7.13
CA ASN A 14 13.21 22.78 -7.31
C ASN A 14 13.74 21.34 -7.24
N PHE A 15 13.97 20.85 -6.02
CA PHE A 15 14.05 19.42 -5.79
C PHE A 15 12.63 18.90 -6.00
N ARG A 16 12.29 18.63 -7.27
CA ARG A 16 11.35 17.57 -7.55
C ARG A 16 12.06 16.32 -7.09
N ILE A 17 11.63 15.79 -5.95
CA ILE A 17 11.89 14.40 -5.62
C ILE A 17 11.13 13.62 -6.68
N GLU A 18 11.81 13.31 -7.78
CA GLU A 18 11.37 12.28 -8.70
C GLU A 18 11.49 10.96 -7.93
N TRP A 19 10.39 10.57 -7.30
CA TRP A 19 10.26 9.24 -6.74
C TRP A 19 10.50 8.26 -7.89
N PRO A 20 11.46 7.32 -7.78
CA PRO A 20 11.72 6.36 -8.84
C PRO A 20 10.40 5.68 -9.20
N SER A 21 9.96 5.88 -10.44
CA SER A 21 8.71 5.33 -10.93
C SER A 21 8.81 3.80 -10.97
N SER A 22 7.96 3.14 -10.19
CA SER A 22 7.43 1.80 -10.43
C SER A 22 8.38 0.80 -11.11
N GLU A 23 9.33 0.23 -10.38
CA GLU A 23 9.75 -1.13 -10.74
C GLU A 23 8.52 -2.03 -10.51
N ASN A 24 7.93 -2.52 -11.60
CA ASN A 24 7.01 -3.65 -11.55
C ASN A 24 7.79 -4.86 -11.01
N ILE A 25 7.84 -4.98 -9.70
CA ILE A 25 8.37 -6.14 -9.02
C ILE A 25 7.50 -7.35 -9.36
N PRO A 26 8.05 -8.57 -9.36
CA PRO A 26 7.31 -9.81 -9.63
C PRO A 26 6.43 -10.20 -8.43
N LEU A 27 5.69 -9.22 -7.87
CA LEU A 27 4.61 -9.43 -6.94
C LEU A 27 3.28 -9.25 -7.67
N THR A 28 2.28 -10.01 -7.25
CA THR A 28 0.94 -9.96 -7.82
C THR A 28 -0.10 -10.12 -6.73
N VAL A 29 -1.14 -9.28 -6.78
CA VAL A 29 -2.37 -9.48 -5.99
C VAL A 29 -3.28 -10.43 -6.78
N SER A 30 -3.66 -11.54 -6.16
CA SER A 30 -4.53 -12.55 -6.78
C SER A 30 -5.97 -12.07 -6.84
N PRO A 31 -6.73 -12.43 -7.89
CA PRO A 31 -8.17 -12.21 -7.90
C PRO A 31 -8.86 -13.01 -6.77
N PRO A 32 -9.91 -12.47 -6.14
CA PRO A 32 -10.74 -13.26 -5.25
C PRO A 32 -11.56 -14.28 -6.05
N GLU A 33 -11.82 -15.46 -5.48
CA GLU A 33 -12.50 -16.57 -6.16
C GLU A 33 -13.91 -16.20 -6.67
N GLY A 34 -14.64 -15.37 -5.93
CA GLY A 34 -15.98 -14.89 -6.31
C GLY A 34 -15.99 -13.55 -7.07
N GLY A 35 -14.83 -13.02 -7.47
CA GLY A 35 -14.71 -11.71 -8.14
C GLY A 35 -14.98 -10.49 -7.25
N THR A 36 -15.52 -10.69 -6.04
CA THR A 36 -15.75 -9.67 -5.02
C THR A 36 -15.22 -10.14 -3.66
N VAL A 37 -15.12 -9.21 -2.72
CA VAL A 37 -14.72 -9.47 -1.32
C VAL A 37 -15.73 -8.88 -0.34
N GLY A 38 -15.91 -9.50 0.82
CA GLY A 38 -16.73 -8.98 1.91
C GLY A 38 -16.09 -7.83 2.69
N LEU A 39 -16.76 -7.35 3.74
CA LEU A 39 -16.19 -6.41 4.71
C LEU A 39 -14.95 -6.99 5.36
N CYS A 40 -15.04 -8.21 5.90
CA CYS A 40 -13.88 -8.94 6.36
C CYS A 40 -13.44 -9.94 5.28
N ALA A 41 -12.20 -9.83 4.80
CA ALA A 41 -11.73 -10.68 3.73
C ALA A 41 -10.25 -11.01 3.87
N THR A 42 -9.85 -12.10 3.22
CA THR A 42 -8.45 -12.44 3.00
C THR A 42 -8.07 -12.10 1.57
N ILE A 43 -7.09 -11.20 1.41
CA ILE A 43 -6.48 -10.89 0.13
C ILE A 43 -5.24 -11.76 -0.04
N HIS A 44 -5.16 -12.47 -1.15
CA HIS A 44 -4.03 -13.32 -1.48
C HIS A 44 -3.14 -12.68 -2.53
N GLY A 45 -1.89 -13.10 -2.56
CA GLY A 45 -1.01 -12.78 -3.66
C GLY A 45 0.20 -13.69 -3.75
N THR A 46 1.03 -13.41 -4.75
CA THR A 46 2.19 -14.21 -5.08
C THR A 46 3.42 -13.32 -5.28
N GLY A 47 4.60 -13.97 -5.30
CA GLY A 47 5.91 -13.34 -5.44
C GLY A 47 6.70 -13.31 -4.13
N LYS A 48 7.99 -12.98 -4.24
CA LYS A 48 8.93 -12.96 -3.11
C LYS A 48 9.54 -11.56 -2.94
N ALA A 49 9.66 -11.13 -1.70
CA ALA A 49 10.45 -9.94 -1.40
C ALA A 49 11.94 -10.22 -1.69
N PRO A 50 12.66 -9.28 -2.31
CA PRO A 50 14.12 -9.31 -2.34
C PRO A 50 14.71 -9.38 -0.92
N LYS A 51 15.94 -9.88 -0.82
CA LYS A 51 16.66 -9.97 0.47
C LYS A 51 16.70 -8.60 1.16
N GLY A 52 16.32 -8.58 2.44
CA GLY A 52 16.34 -7.37 3.27
C GLY A 52 15.08 -6.49 3.16
N LYS A 53 14.10 -6.88 2.34
CA LYS A 53 12.83 -6.17 2.20
C LYS A 53 11.65 -6.99 2.72
N GLN A 54 10.51 -6.33 2.93
CA GLN A 54 9.25 -6.95 3.36
C GLN A 54 8.11 -6.58 2.40
N ILE A 55 7.14 -7.48 2.28
CA ILE A 55 5.92 -7.27 1.50
C ILE A 55 4.86 -6.65 2.41
N TRP A 56 4.18 -5.62 1.91
CA TRP A 56 3.01 -5.01 2.52
C TRP A 56 1.91 -4.90 1.47
N LEU A 57 0.66 -4.85 1.91
CA LEU A 57 -0.46 -4.57 1.05
C LEU A 57 -0.89 -3.12 1.23
N ALA A 58 -0.94 -2.39 0.13
CA ALA A 58 -1.54 -1.08 0.04
C ALA A 58 -2.95 -1.21 -0.57
N GLN A 59 -3.93 -0.60 0.08
CA GLN A 59 -5.33 -0.58 -0.31
C GLN A 59 -5.84 0.85 -0.37
N HIS A 60 -6.62 1.23 -1.36
CA HIS A 60 -7.43 2.45 -1.30
C HIS A 60 -8.78 2.27 -1.98
N VAL A 61 -9.75 3.10 -1.65
CA VAL A 61 -10.98 3.22 -2.45
C VAL A 61 -10.61 3.88 -3.78
N LYS A 62 -11.09 3.37 -4.91
CA LYS A 62 -10.81 3.96 -6.22
C LYS A 62 -11.27 5.42 -6.25
N GLY A 63 -10.34 6.33 -6.57
CA GLY A 63 -10.58 7.77 -6.55
C GLY A 63 -10.33 8.45 -5.20
N SER A 64 -9.93 7.71 -4.16
CA SER A 64 -9.45 8.26 -2.90
C SER A 64 -7.94 8.54 -2.97
N GLU A 65 -7.49 9.55 -2.22
CA GLU A 65 -6.08 9.87 -2.02
C GLU A 65 -5.43 9.10 -0.86
N TYR A 66 -6.24 8.39 -0.06
CA TYR A 66 -5.76 7.70 1.14
C TYR A 66 -5.53 6.21 0.90
N TYR A 67 -4.30 5.77 1.14
CA TYR A 67 -3.89 4.38 1.25
C TYR A 67 -4.03 3.89 2.68
N PHE A 68 -4.47 2.65 2.80
CA PHE A 68 -4.44 1.80 3.97
C PHE A 68 -3.35 0.76 3.76
N LEU A 69 -2.34 0.77 4.62
CA LEU A 69 -1.16 -0.09 4.53
C LEU A 69 -1.22 -1.16 5.62
N ARG A 70 -1.02 -2.42 5.23
CA ARG A 70 -1.02 -3.56 6.14
C ARG A 70 0.14 -4.52 5.87
N PRO A 71 0.73 -5.12 6.92
CA PRO A 71 1.68 -6.20 6.72
C PRO A 71 0.96 -7.41 6.12
N VAL A 72 1.68 -8.22 5.34
CA VAL A 72 1.17 -9.50 4.85
C VAL A 72 1.80 -10.64 5.65
N LYS A 73 1.07 -11.73 5.80
CA LYS A 73 1.58 -13.02 6.26
C LYS A 73 2.17 -13.76 5.07
N ILE A 74 3.42 -14.19 5.17
CA ILE A 74 4.04 -15.09 4.19
C ILE A 74 3.55 -16.51 4.48
N ASP A 75 3.25 -17.26 3.41
CA ASP A 75 2.96 -18.67 3.51
C ASP A 75 4.27 -19.45 3.63
N ASP A 76 4.46 -20.12 4.78
CA ASP A 76 5.66 -20.92 5.06
C ASP A 76 5.63 -22.28 4.35
N GLU A 77 4.43 -22.77 3.97
CA GLU A 77 4.24 -24.05 3.29
C GLU A 77 4.41 -23.91 1.77
N GLU A 78 4.02 -22.75 1.21
CA GLU A 78 4.13 -22.48 -0.21
C GLU A 78 4.97 -21.24 -0.53
N SER A 79 6.23 -21.47 -0.89
CA SER A 79 7.20 -20.40 -1.10
C SER A 79 6.72 -19.39 -2.15
N GLY A 80 6.65 -18.12 -1.75
CA GLY A 80 6.21 -17.03 -2.63
C GLY A 80 4.70 -16.85 -2.72
N LYS A 81 3.91 -17.45 -1.83
CA LYS A 81 2.56 -17.01 -1.52
C LYS A 81 2.54 -16.15 -0.27
N TRP A 82 1.57 -15.23 -0.23
CA TRP A 82 1.33 -14.39 0.92
C TRP A 82 -0.15 -14.02 1.00
N SER A 83 -0.61 -13.64 2.19
CA SER A 83 -1.99 -13.24 2.44
C SER A 83 -2.09 -12.08 3.43
N MET A 84 -3.16 -11.32 3.36
CA MET A 84 -3.54 -10.29 4.33
C MET A 84 -5.00 -10.52 4.68
N HIS A 85 -5.29 -10.74 5.95
CA HIS A 85 -6.66 -10.81 6.45
C HIS A 85 -7.01 -9.50 7.15
N GLY A 86 -8.19 -8.95 6.86
CA GLY A 86 -8.68 -7.80 7.59
C GLY A 86 -9.84 -7.09 6.91
N GLN A 87 -10.22 -5.96 7.49
CA GLN A 87 -11.37 -5.17 7.07
C GLN A 87 -11.09 -4.40 5.77
N ILE A 88 -11.92 -4.55 4.74
CA ILE A 88 -11.80 -3.89 3.44
C ILE A 88 -12.69 -2.63 3.41
N GLY A 89 -12.16 -1.49 3.88
CA GLY A 89 -12.94 -0.25 3.98
C GLY A 89 -13.83 -0.24 5.23
N ASP A 90 -14.97 0.44 5.20
CA ASP A 90 -15.89 0.56 6.34
C ASP A 90 -17.28 -0.03 6.01
N ASN A 91 -18.22 -0.01 6.95
CA ASN A 91 -19.57 -0.57 6.74
C ASN A 91 -20.39 0.16 5.67
N LYS A 92 -19.98 1.37 5.25
CA LYS A 92 -20.62 2.15 4.19
C LYS A 92 -19.99 1.92 2.81
N GLY A 93 -18.85 1.23 2.77
CA GLY A 93 -18.06 1.01 1.57
C GLY A 93 -18.49 -0.16 0.69
N GLY A 94 -19.64 -0.80 0.96
CA GLY A 94 -20.19 -1.86 0.10
C GLY A 94 -20.53 -1.37 -1.31
N GLY A 95 -20.25 -2.16 -2.34
CA GLY A 95 -20.45 -1.79 -3.74
C GLY A 95 -19.37 -0.85 -4.32
N LEU A 96 -18.44 -0.35 -3.50
CA LEU A 96 -17.30 0.43 -3.99
C LEU A 96 -16.20 -0.47 -4.56
N GLU A 97 -15.41 0.11 -5.46
CA GLU A 97 -14.20 -0.50 -5.97
C GLU A 97 -13.00 -0.12 -5.11
N TYR A 98 -12.21 -1.12 -4.72
CA TYR A 98 -10.96 -0.95 -4.00
C TYR A 98 -9.79 -1.33 -4.91
N VAL A 99 -8.71 -0.58 -4.83
CA VAL A 99 -7.47 -0.85 -5.53
C VAL A 99 -6.47 -1.40 -4.54
N PHE A 100 -5.88 -2.54 -4.87
CA PHE A 100 -4.87 -3.22 -4.10
C PHE A 100 -3.54 -3.26 -4.84
N GLN A 101 -2.45 -3.02 -4.12
CA GLN A 101 -1.09 -3.14 -4.61
C GLN A 101 -0.23 -3.83 -3.54
N ALA A 102 0.50 -4.86 -3.94
CA ALA A 102 1.55 -5.39 -3.10
C ALA A 102 2.77 -4.48 -3.23
N ILE A 103 3.26 -3.95 -2.12
CA ILE A 103 4.43 -3.09 -2.09
C ILE A 103 5.58 -3.81 -1.37
N VAL A 104 6.79 -3.48 -1.77
CA VAL A 104 8.00 -3.95 -1.11
C VAL A 104 8.70 -2.74 -0.51
N ILE A 105 8.99 -2.82 0.78
CA ILE A 105 9.66 -1.77 1.54
C ILE A 105 10.86 -2.33 2.29
N ASP A 106 11.81 -1.47 2.64
CA ASP A 106 12.96 -1.86 3.45
C ASP A 106 12.52 -2.31 4.85
N LYS A 107 13.22 -3.31 5.40
CA LYS A 107 12.86 -3.90 6.69
C LYS A 107 12.77 -2.87 7.83
N SER A 108 13.70 -1.91 7.89
CA SER A 108 13.69 -0.85 8.92
C SER A 108 12.41 -0.01 8.85
N TRP A 109 11.92 0.24 7.64
CA TRP A 109 10.70 1.01 7.43
C TRP A 109 9.46 0.20 7.75
N ALA A 110 9.46 -1.09 7.40
CA ALA A 110 8.41 -2.01 7.80
C ALA A 110 8.30 -2.14 9.32
N ASP A 111 9.43 -2.29 10.02
CA ASP A 111 9.46 -2.38 11.48
C ASP A 111 8.94 -1.08 12.13
N TRP A 112 9.25 0.09 11.54
CA TRP A 112 8.71 1.37 11.99
C TRP A 112 7.21 1.47 11.74
N MET A 113 6.74 1.13 10.54
CA MET A 113 5.32 1.13 10.17
C MET A 113 4.50 0.20 11.07
N THR A 114 5.01 -0.99 11.39
CA THR A 114 4.36 -1.92 12.33
C THR A 114 4.24 -1.33 13.73
N LYS A 115 5.26 -0.61 14.23
CA LYS A 115 5.23 0.00 15.57
C LYS A 115 4.22 1.13 15.72
N ILE A 116 4.01 1.91 14.66
CA ILE A 116 3.03 3.01 14.66
C ILE A 116 1.63 2.56 14.24
N ASN A 117 1.49 1.31 13.83
CA ASN A 117 0.23 0.73 13.44
C ASN A 117 -0.60 0.37 14.68
N LEU A 118 -1.45 1.28 15.13
CA LEU A 118 -2.26 1.12 16.35
C LEU A 118 -3.54 0.28 16.13
N SER A 119 -3.90 -0.03 14.89
CA SER A 119 -5.19 -0.66 14.54
C SER A 119 -5.09 -1.62 13.35
N ASP A 120 -3.95 -2.30 13.19
CA ASP A 120 -3.62 -3.19 12.06
C ASP A 120 -3.79 -2.55 10.67
N THR A 121 -3.89 -1.22 10.61
CA THR A 121 -3.97 -0.42 9.40
C THR A 121 -3.31 0.94 9.61
N LEU A 122 -2.35 1.29 8.75
CA LEU A 122 -1.77 2.64 8.70
C LEU A 122 -2.38 3.41 7.52
N SER A 123 -2.90 4.61 7.76
CA SER A 123 -3.38 5.50 6.69
C SER A 123 -2.28 6.45 6.21
N ALA A 124 -2.12 6.60 4.89
CA ALA A 124 -1.14 7.50 4.28
C ALA A 124 -1.67 8.08 2.95
N THR A 125 -1.27 9.31 2.60
CA THR A 125 -1.62 9.94 1.31
C THR A 125 -0.67 9.55 0.17
N ALA A 126 0.37 8.79 0.48
CA ALA A 126 1.35 8.30 -0.48
C ALA A 126 1.86 6.93 -0.06
N LEU A 127 2.38 6.17 -1.01
CA LEU A 127 3.13 4.95 -0.72
C LEU A 127 4.43 5.29 0.02
N PRO A 128 4.95 4.38 0.85
CA PRO A 128 6.23 4.55 1.51
C PRO A 128 7.37 4.94 0.56
N PRO A 129 8.32 5.80 0.99
CA PRO A 129 9.50 6.12 0.20
C PRO A 129 10.31 4.86 -0.11
N HIS A 130 10.96 4.84 -1.28
CA HIS A 130 11.73 3.69 -1.79
C HIS A 130 10.94 2.38 -1.90
N SER A 131 9.60 2.46 -1.92
CA SER A 131 8.76 1.32 -2.21
C SER A 131 8.74 1.01 -3.70
N ALA A 132 8.73 -0.28 -4.02
CA ALA A 132 8.34 -0.77 -5.33
C ALA A 132 6.96 -1.44 -5.20
N ALA A 133 6.12 -1.33 -6.22
CA ALA A 133 4.74 -1.78 -6.17
C ALA A 133 4.42 -2.74 -7.32
N SER A 134 3.56 -3.72 -7.05
CA SER A 134 2.93 -4.52 -8.09
C SER A 134 2.04 -3.65 -8.97
N LYS A 135 1.65 -4.20 -10.11
CA LYS A 135 0.51 -3.67 -10.86
C LYS A 135 -0.73 -3.58 -9.94
N PRO A 136 -1.49 -2.49 -10.01
CA PRO A 136 -2.71 -2.34 -9.24
C PRO A 136 -3.76 -3.36 -9.67
N ARG A 137 -4.51 -3.87 -8.69
CA ARG A 137 -5.66 -4.74 -8.90
C ARG A 137 -6.90 -4.10 -8.32
N THR A 138 -7.87 -3.84 -9.17
CA THR A 138 -9.20 -3.38 -8.73
C THR A 138 -10.05 -4.58 -8.35
N ILE A 139 -10.69 -4.52 -7.19
CA ILE A 139 -11.58 -5.53 -6.65
C ILE A 139 -12.82 -4.81 -6.09
N SER A 140 -14.01 -5.28 -6.46
CA SER A 140 -15.26 -4.74 -5.95
C SER A 140 -15.59 -5.35 -4.59
N ARG A 141 -16.06 -4.52 -3.66
CA ARG A 141 -16.60 -5.00 -2.39
C ARG A 141 -18.05 -5.43 -2.57
N ASN A 142 -18.38 -6.62 -2.08
CA ASN A 142 -19.74 -7.13 -2.04
C ASN A 142 -20.62 -6.17 -1.21
N LEU A 143 -21.74 -5.76 -1.79
CA LEU A 143 -22.67 -4.81 -1.19
C LEU A 143 -23.36 -5.37 0.06
N THR A 144 -23.64 -6.67 0.10
CA THR A 144 -24.45 -7.29 1.14
C THR A 144 -23.63 -7.93 2.26
N ASP A 145 -22.35 -8.19 2.00
CA ASP A 145 -21.45 -8.84 2.95
C ASP A 145 -20.76 -7.80 3.85
N ASN A 146 -21.36 -7.58 5.01
CA ASN A 146 -20.92 -6.60 6.02
C ASN A 146 -20.57 -7.27 7.36
N GLU A 147 -20.18 -8.54 7.32
CA GLU A 147 -19.73 -9.25 8.52
C GLU A 147 -18.41 -8.65 9.03
N PRO A 148 -18.33 -8.22 10.32
CA PRO A 148 -17.12 -7.64 10.87
C PRO A 148 -16.02 -8.70 11.02
N CYS A 149 -14.75 -8.26 11.06
CA CYS A 149 -13.67 -9.17 11.36
C CYS A 149 -13.71 -9.65 12.83
N PRO A 150 -13.46 -10.95 13.08
CA PRO A 150 -13.38 -11.50 14.44
C PRO A 150 -12.17 -10.96 15.23
#